data_AF-A0A350R333-F1
#
_entry.id   AF-A0A350R333-F1
#
_cell.length_a   1.000
_cell.length_b   1.000
_cell.length_c   1.000
_cell.angle_alpha   90.00
_cell.angle_beta   90.00
_cell.angle_gamma   90.00
#
_symmetry.space_group_name_H-M   'P 1'
#
loop_
_entity.id
_entity.type
_entity.pdbx_description
1 polymer ?
#
loop_
_entity_poly.entity_id
_entity_poly.type
_entity_poly.pdbx_seq_one_letter_code
_entity_poly.pdbx_strand_id
1 'polypeptide(L)'
;MTFLICYMIFMCGIVMDRKYSYIMSLLTLAISIPVFSSLIYGKIYFSFGLVFNHLNAVVVCLVISYVNYNQRQRYFKLLVEKNLENKKLEEENNNLAYFALNDELTGLKNRFAFAEDKEKFYKENKNYSKYVLVCLIDIDDFKKINDKYGHLFGDECLKEVGKLLNS
;
A
#
# COMPACT_ATOMS: atom_id res chain seq x y z
N MET A 1 25.46 -25.31 -29.44
CA MET A 1 23.98 -25.50 -29.51
C MET A 1 23.37 -25.77 -28.12
N THR A 2 23.90 -26.71 -27.33
CA THR A 2 23.50 -26.95 -25.93
C THR A 2 23.51 -25.69 -25.05
N PHE A 3 24.50 -24.81 -25.26
CA PHE A 3 24.59 -23.52 -24.57
C PHE A 3 23.42 -22.56 -24.84
N LEU A 4 22.88 -22.54 -26.07
CA LEU A 4 21.76 -21.67 -26.45
C LEU A 4 20.45 -22.16 -25.83
N ILE A 5 20.25 -23.48 -25.78
CA ILE A 5 19.07 -24.11 -25.15
C ILE A 5 19.11 -23.87 -23.64
N CYS A 6 20.26 -24.07 -22.98
CA CYS A 6 20.44 -23.75 -21.57
C CYS A 6 20.20 -22.27 -21.28
N TYR A 7 20.67 -21.38 -22.16
CA TYR A 7 20.47 -19.92 -22.01
C TYR A 7 18.99 -19.53 -22.16
N MET A 8 18.25 -20.10 -23.12
CA MET A 8 16.82 -19.81 -23.28
C MET A 8 15.97 -20.35 -22.13
N ILE A 9 16.29 -21.55 -21.62
CA ILE A 9 15.65 -22.12 -20.43
C ILE A 9 15.91 -21.24 -19.20
N PHE A 10 17.16 -20.79 -19.02
CA PHE A 10 17.55 -19.90 -17.93
C PHE A 10 16.84 -18.53 -18.00
N MET A 11 16.77 -17.92 -19.19
CA MET A 11 16.08 -16.64 -19.38
C MET A 11 14.56 -16.75 -19.20
N CYS A 12 13.93 -17.87 -19.62
CA CYS A 12 12.52 -18.13 -19.33
C CYS A 12 12.27 -18.31 -17.82
N GLY A 13 13.23 -18.90 -17.09
CA GLY A 13 13.16 -19.06 -15.64
C GLY A 13 13.34 -17.76 -14.85
N ILE A 14 14.07 -16.78 -15.39
CA ILE A 14 14.25 -15.45 -14.76
C ILE A 14 13.01 -14.57 -14.93
N VAL A 15 12.35 -14.65 -16.09
CA VAL A 15 11.21 -13.78 -16.41
C VAL A 15 9.91 -14.24 -15.74
N MET A 16 9.82 -15.49 -15.27
CA MET A 16 8.57 -16.08 -14.80
C MET A 16 8.65 -16.78 -13.45
N ASP A 17 7.50 -16.75 -12.77
CA ASP A 17 7.28 -17.42 -11.49
C ASP A 17 7.54 -18.94 -11.58
N ARG A 18 8.12 -19.54 -10.51
CA ARG A 18 8.68 -20.91 -10.50
C ARG A 18 7.72 -21.98 -11.03
N LYS A 19 6.41 -21.78 -10.83
CA LYS A 19 5.33 -22.68 -11.25
C LYS A 19 5.21 -22.83 -12.77
N TYR A 20 5.50 -21.79 -13.54
CA TYR A 20 5.34 -21.78 -15.00
C TYR A 20 6.64 -22.06 -15.76
N SER A 21 7.78 -21.93 -15.09
CA SER A 21 9.12 -22.15 -15.66
C SER A 21 9.29 -23.55 -16.27
N TYR A 22 8.78 -24.60 -15.61
CA TYR A 22 8.91 -25.99 -16.10
C TYR A 22 8.12 -26.26 -17.38
N ILE A 23 6.86 -25.78 -17.48
CA ILE A 23 6.02 -25.94 -18.68
C ILE A 23 6.68 -25.25 -19.88
N MET A 24 7.23 -24.07 -19.66
CA MET A 24 7.87 -23.28 -20.72
C MET A 24 9.24 -23.85 -21.14
N SER A 25 9.96 -24.48 -20.22
CA SER A 25 11.19 -25.22 -20.52
C SER A 25 10.92 -26.44 -21.41
N LEU A 26 9.81 -27.15 -21.17
CA LEU A 26 9.38 -28.28 -22.03
C LEU A 26 8.97 -27.82 -23.43
N LEU A 27 8.26 -26.69 -23.54
CA LEU A 27 7.87 -26.12 -24.84
C LEU A 27 9.07 -25.63 -25.65
N THR A 28 10.09 -25.05 -25.01
CA THR A 28 11.32 -24.61 -25.70
C THR A 28 12.19 -25.78 -26.16
N LEU A 29 12.28 -26.86 -25.36
CA LEU A 29 12.90 -28.12 -25.78
C LEU A 29 12.23 -28.72 -27.02
N ALA A 30 10.89 -28.69 -27.08
CA ALA A 30 10.13 -29.18 -28.24
C ALA A 30 10.43 -28.40 -29.54
N ILE A 31 10.82 -27.12 -29.45
CA ILE A 31 11.23 -26.28 -30.61
C ILE A 31 12.64 -26.65 -31.11
N SER A 32 13.53 -27.09 -30.22
CA SER A 32 14.93 -27.34 -30.56
C SER A 32 15.16 -28.62 -31.39
N ILE A 33 14.31 -29.65 -31.21
CA ILE A 33 14.48 -30.97 -31.81
C ILE A 33 14.28 -30.94 -33.35
N PRO A 34 13.24 -30.28 -33.90
CA PRO A 34 13.01 -30.20 -35.34
C PRO A 34 14.06 -29.34 -36.07
N VAL A 35 14.51 -28.23 -35.48
CA VAL A 35 15.61 -27.40 -36.00
C VAL A 35 16.85 -28.26 -36.24
N PHE A 36 17.20 -29.08 -35.25
CA PHE A 36 18.35 -29.96 -35.32
C PHE A 36 18.20 -31.04 -36.41
N SER A 37 17.03 -31.68 -36.50
CA SER A 37 16.76 -32.65 -37.58
C SER A 37 16.83 -32.02 -38.98
N SER A 38 16.36 -30.77 -39.14
CA SER A 38 16.30 -30.10 -40.44
C SER A 38 17.68 -29.74 -41.01
N LEU A 39 18.69 -29.56 -40.15
CA LEU A 39 20.09 -29.33 -40.55
C LEU A 39 20.76 -30.60 -41.09
N ILE A 40 20.28 -31.79 -40.69
CA ILE A 40 20.87 -33.09 -41.03
C ILE A 40 20.26 -33.67 -42.33
N TYR A 41 18.95 -33.48 -42.56
CA TYR A 41 18.20 -34.21 -43.61
C TYR A 41 17.93 -33.44 -44.93
N GLY A 42 18.46 -32.21 -45.12
CA GLY A 42 18.46 -31.50 -46.41
C GLY A 42 17.41 -30.38 -46.60
N LYS A 43 17.49 -29.63 -47.72
CA LYS A 43 16.79 -28.34 -47.95
C LYS A 43 15.25 -28.36 -47.82
N ILE A 44 14.58 -29.46 -48.18
CA ILE A 44 13.10 -29.55 -48.06
C ILE A 44 12.64 -29.61 -46.60
N TYR A 45 13.33 -30.38 -45.76
CA TYR A 45 13.05 -30.47 -44.32
C TYR A 45 13.37 -29.17 -43.58
N PHE A 46 14.29 -28.37 -44.11
CA PHE A 46 14.60 -27.03 -43.61
C PHE A 46 13.42 -26.06 -43.72
N SER A 47 12.75 -26.00 -44.89
CA SER A 47 11.60 -25.10 -45.08
C SER A 47 10.40 -25.45 -44.20
N PHE A 48 10.06 -26.74 -44.05
CA PHE A 48 8.99 -27.17 -43.13
C PHE A 48 9.36 -26.93 -41.66
N GLY A 49 10.63 -27.13 -41.29
CA GLY A 49 11.12 -26.82 -39.95
C GLY A 49 10.96 -25.35 -39.57
N LEU A 50 11.23 -24.42 -40.49
CA LEU A 50 11.04 -22.98 -40.26
C LEU A 50 9.57 -22.62 -39.95
N VAL A 51 8.63 -23.13 -40.74
CA VAL A 51 7.19 -22.89 -40.51
C VAL A 51 6.75 -23.46 -39.15
N PHE A 52 7.19 -24.67 -38.81
CA PHE A 52 6.90 -25.27 -37.51
C PHE A 52 7.47 -24.44 -36.35
N ASN A 53 8.69 -23.91 -36.47
CA ASN A 53 9.28 -23.05 -35.45
C ASN A 53 8.50 -21.74 -35.26
N HIS A 54 8.09 -21.09 -36.35
CA HIS A 54 7.29 -19.88 -36.25
C HIS A 54 5.93 -20.15 -35.57
N LEU A 55 5.26 -21.25 -35.92
CA LEU A 55 4.00 -21.64 -35.26
C LEU A 55 4.20 -21.88 -33.76
N ASN A 56 5.25 -22.60 -33.35
CA ASN A 56 5.54 -22.83 -31.94
C ASN A 56 5.93 -21.54 -31.20
N ALA A 57 6.71 -20.66 -31.82
CA ALA A 57 7.07 -19.38 -31.23
C ALA A 57 5.81 -18.53 -30.95
N VAL A 58 4.85 -18.52 -31.88
CA VAL A 58 3.55 -17.86 -31.68
C VAL A 58 2.80 -18.46 -30.49
N VAL A 59 2.74 -19.79 -30.38
CA VAL A 59 2.07 -20.47 -29.24
C VAL A 59 2.74 -20.11 -27.92
N VAL A 60 4.07 -20.14 -27.85
CA VAL A 60 4.85 -19.74 -26.66
C VAL A 60 4.56 -18.30 -26.27
N CYS A 61 4.54 -17.37 -27.22
CA CYS A 61 4.21 -15.97 -26.97
C CYS A 61 2.79 -15.79 -26.41
N LEU A 62 1.80 -16.51 -26.95
CA LEU A 62 0.42 -16.47 -26.45
C LEU A 62 0.33 -17.00 -25.02
N VAL A 63 1.02 -18.09 -24.69
CA VAL A 63 1.05 -18.65 -23.33
C VAL A 63 1.70 -17.68 -22.36
N ILE A 64 2.84 -17.07 -22.71
CA ILE A 64 3.50 -16.05 -21.87
C ILE A 64 2.59 -14.86 -21.65
N SER A 65 1.97 -14.35 -22.72
CA SER A 65 1.04 -13.22 -22.65
C SER A 65 -0.14 -13.53 -21.70
N TYR A 66 -0.73 -14.71 -21.82
CA TYR A 66 -1.81 -15.17 -20.95
C TYR A 66 -1.40 -15.30 -19.48
N VAL A 67 -0.24 -15.91 -19.21
CA VAL A 67 0.29 -16.04 -17.84
C VAL A 67 0.58 -14.66 -17.24
N ASN A 68 1.22 -13.76 -17.99
CA ASN A 68 1.53 -12.41 -17.54
C ASN A 68 0.27 -11.58 -17.30
N TYR A 69 -0.74 -11.72 -18.16
CA TYR A 69 -2.05 -11.07 -17.97
C TYR A 69 -2.69 -11.52 -16.65
N ASN A 70 -2.75 -12.82 -16.40
CA ASN A 70 -3.34 -13.36 -15.17
C ASN A 70 -2.55 -12.96 -13.91
N GLN A 71 -1.23 -12.95 -13.97
CA GLN A 71 -0.40 -12.47 -12.86
C GLN A 71 -0.64 -10.98 -12.58
N ARG A 72 -0.70 -10.16 -13.64
CA ARG A 72 -0.97 -8.73 -13.52
C ARG A 72 -2.33 -8.47 -12.86
N GLN A 73 -3.35 -9.23 -13.21
CA GLN A 73 -4.67 -9.12 -12.58
C GLN A 73 -4.64 -9.47 -11.08
N ARG A 74 -3.91 -10.52 -10.70
CA ARG A 74 -3.73 -10.88 -9.27
C ARG A 74 -2.98 -9.81 -8.50
N TYR A 75 -1.90 -9.31 -9.08
CA TYR A 75 -1.10 -8.25 -8.47
C TYR A 75 -1.91 -6.96 -8.31
N PHE A 76 -2.69 -6.60 -9.33
CA PHE A 76 -3.57 -5.44 -9.27
C PHE A 76 -4.61 -5.58 -8.15
N LYS A 77 -5.25 -6.76 -8.03
CA LYS A 77 -6.19 -7.03 -6.94
C LYS A 77 -5.52 -6.89 -5.56
N LEU A 78 -4.34 -7.47 -5.38
CA LEU A 78 -3.57 -7.38 -4.14
C LEU A 78 -3.20 -5.92 -3.81
N LEU A 79 -2.80 -5.13 -4.82
CA LEU A 79 -2.50 -3.72 -4.63
C LEU A 79 -3.74 -2.93 -4.19
N VAL A 80 -4.91 -3.21 -4.76
CA VAL A 80 -6.16 -2.54 -4.36
C VAL A 80 -6.51 -2.91 -2.91
N GLU A 81 -6.44 -4.19 -2.55
CA GLU A 81 -6.70 -4.65 -1.18
C GLU A 81 -5.74 -4.00 -0.17
N LYS A 82 -4.45 -3.99 -0.47
CA LYS A 82 -3.42 -3.35 0.38
C LYS A 82 -3.64 -1.85 0.52
N ASN A 83 -4.04 -1.15 -0.55
CA ASN A 83 -4.33 0.28 -0.48
C ASN A 83 -5.58 0.56 0.38
N LEU A 84 -6.60 -0.29 0.31
CA LEU A 84 -7.79 -0.16 1.16
C LEU A 84 -7.45 -0.41 2.63
N GLU A 85 -6.64 -1.43 2.92
CA GLU A 85 -6.15 -1.72 4.27
C GLU A 85 -5.32 -0.56 4.84
N ASN A 86 -4.36 -0.05 4.06
CA ASN A 86 -3.56 1.12 4.46
C ASN A 86 -4.42 2.34 4.77
N LYS A 87 -5.44 2.63 3.95
CA LYS A 87 -6.36 3.75 4.21
C LYS A 87 -7.11 3.58 5.53
N LYS A 88 -7.59 2.37 5.83
CA LYS A 88 -8.26 2.09 7.11
C LYS A 88 -7.32 2.28 8.30
N LEU A 89 -6.08 1.77 8.18
CA LEU A 89 -5.07 1.95 9.22
C LEU A 89 -4.70 3.42 9.41
N GLU A 90 -4.61 4.19 8.33
CA GLU A 90 -4.40 5.65 8.40
C GLU A 90 -5.55 6.36 9.11
N GLU A 91 -6.80 6.02 8.78
CA GLU A 91 -8.00 6.56 9.46
C GLU A 91 -8.02 6.21 10.95
N GLU A 92 -7.78 4.94 11.29
CA GLU A 92 -7.69 4.49 12.69
C GLU A 92 -6.58 5.21 13.45
N ASN A 93 -5.40 5.35 12.84
CA ASN A 93 -4.28 6.05 13.46
C ASN A 93 -4.57 7.55 13.66
N ASN A 94 -5.23 8.19 12.68
CA ASN A 94 -5.67 9.58 12.81
C ASN A 94 -6.70 9.74 13.94
N ASN A 95 -7.65 8.81 14.06
CA ASN A 95 -8.63 8.82 15.14
C ASN A 95 -7.96 8.61 16.51
N LEU A 96 -7.03 7.66 16.61
CA LEU A 96 -6.26 7.44 17.83
C LEU A 96 -5.45 8.66 18.22
N ALA A 97 -4.78 9.31 17.26
CA ALA A 97 -4.06 10.56 17.49
C ALA A 97 -5.01 11.67 17.94
N TYR A 98 -6.20 11.77 17.34
CA TYR A 98 -7.22 12.73 17.75
C TYR A 98 -7.66 12.50 19.20
N PHE A 99 -8.05 11.28 19.58
CA PHE A 99 -8.48 10.98 20.96
C PHE A 99 -7.34 11.05 21.98
N ALA A 100 -6.10 10.76 21.58
CA ALA A 100 -4.94 10.91 22.45
C ALA A 100 -4.64 12.38 22.80
N LEU A 101 -4.97 13.31 21.89
CA LEU A 101 -4.64 14.73 22.03
C LEU A 101 -5.83 15.62 22.38
N ASN A 102 -7.06 15.14 22.25
CA ASN A 102 -8.27 15.92 22.51
C ASN A 102 -9.08 15.31 23.65
N ASP A 103 -9.81 16.16 24.36
CA ASP A 103 -10.80 15.79 25.36
C ASP A 103 -12.10 15.35 24.65
N GLU A 104 -12.60 14.14 24.96
CA GLU A 104 -13.74 13.55 24.25
C GLU A 104 -15.05 14.33 24.45
N LEU A 105 -15.21 15.00 25.59
CA LEU A 105 -16.44 15.74 25.90
C LEU A 105 -16.46 17.09 25.18
N THR A 106 -15.37 17.85 25.25
CA THR A 106 -15.33 19.23 24.77
C THR A 106 -14.74 19.39 23.37
N GLY A 107 -13.98 18.39 22.89
CA GLY A 107 -13.23 18.46 21.63
C GLY A 107 -12.03 19.41 21.67
N LEU A 108 -11.69 19.97 22.84
CA LEU A 108 -10.51 20.79 23.04
C LEU A 108 -9.26 19.93 23.18
N LYS A 109 -8.08 20.51 22.92
CA LYS A 109 -6.81 19.85 23.27
C LYS A 109 -6.77 19.52 24.75
N ASN A 110 -6.43 18.28 25.06
CA ASN A 110 -6.33 17.83 26.43
C ASN A 110 -5.02 18.31 27.09
N ARG A 111 -4.87 18.02 28.38
CA ARG A 111 -3.69 18.42 29.16
C ARG A 111 -2.38 17.84 28.62
N PHE A 112 -2.43 16.65 28.02
CA PHE A 112 -1.25 16.02 27.42
C PHE A 112 -0.81 16.78 26.17
N ALA A 113 -1.73 17.13 25.27
CA ALA A 113 -1.45 17.94 24.09
C ALA A 113 -0.87 19.31 24.45
N PHE A 114 -1.38 19.97 25.50
CA PHE A 114 -0.78 21.22 26.01
C PHE A 114 0.67 21.04 26.44
N ALA A 115 1.01 19.92 27.10
CA ALA A 115 2.38 19.65 27.52
C ALA A 115 3.33 19.42 26.33
N GLU A 116 2.88 18.69 25.31
CA GLU A 116 3.64 18.49 24.07
C GLU A 116 3.84 19.79 23.29
N ASP A 117 2.77 20.58 23.10
CA ASP A 117 2.85 21.88 22.41
C ASP A 117 3.82 22.83 23.11
N LYS A 118 3.77 22.86 24.44
CA LYS A 118 4.70 23.65 25.26
C LYS A 118 6.16 23.21 25.02
N GLU A 119 6.44 21.91 25.08
CA GLU A 119 7.80 21.40 24.87
C GLU A 119 8.30 21.68 23.44
N LYS A 120 7.44 21.48 22.44
CA LYS A 120 7.73 21.79 21.04
C LYS A 120 8.04 23.27 20.85
N PHE A 121 7.21 24.16 21.42
CA PHE A 121 7.44 25.60 21.36
C PHE A 121 8.80 26.00 21.94
N TYR A 122 9.19 25.44 23.11
CA TYR A 122 10.49 25.71 23.71
C TYR A 122 11.66 25.22 22.85
N LYS A 123 11.55 24.05 22.21
CA LYS A 123 12.60 23.51 21.33
C LYS A 123 12.79 24.38 20.09
N GLU A 124 11.70 24.75 19.43
CA GLU A 124 11.73 25.52 18.17
C GLU A 124 12.19 26.98 18.38
N ASN A 125 11.95 27.55 19.55
CA ASN A 125 12.24 28.96 19.83
C ASN A 125 13.41 29.16 20.80
N LYS A 126 14.25 28.14 20.99
CA LYS A 126 15.39 28.19 21.93
C LYS A 126 16.35 29.38 21.71
N ASN A 127 16.45 29.86 20.46
CA ASN A 127 17.33 30.96 20.06
C ASN A 127 16.59 32.30 19.81
N TYR A 128 15.27 32.35 20.01
CA TYR A 128 14.45 33.54 19.77
C TYR A 128 13.71 33.93 21.04
N SER A 129 13.77 35.21 21.42
CA SER A 129 12.92 35.75 22.49
C SER A 129 11.49 35.90 22.00
N LYS A 130 10.71 34.82 22.05
CA LYS A 130 9.26 34.87 21.85
C LYS A 130 8.54 34.82 23.18
N TYR A 131 7.51 35.65 23.32
CA TYR A 131 6.60 35.67 24.45
C TYR A 131 5.37 34.82 24.13
N VAL A 132 4.84 34.13 25.15
CA VAL A 132 3.59 33.37 25.08
C VAL A 132 2.66 33.86 26.18
N LEU A 133 1.40 34.09 25.83
CA LEU A 133 0.33 34.32 26.80
C LEU A 133 -0.36 32.99 27.09
N VAL A 134 -0.56 32.70 28.37
CA VAL A 134 -1.33 31.53 28.82
C VAL A 134 -2.49 32.04 29.67
N CYS A 135 -3.71 31.67 29.29
CA CYS A 135 -4.93 31.98 30.02
C CYS A 135 -5.46 30.71 30.69
N LEU A 136 -5.78 30.79 31.98
CA LEU A 136 -6.58 29.77 32.66
C LEU A 136 -8.01 30.31 32.77
N ILE A 137 -8.97 29.50 32.32
CA ILE A 137 -10.39 29.82 32.29
C ILE A 137 -11.12 28.79 33.16
N ASP A 138 -12.02 29.25 34.02
CA ASP A 138 -12.89 28.41 34.83
C ASP A 138 -14.34 28.85 34.65
N ILE A 139 -15.30 27.93 34.78
CA ILE A 139 -16.73 28.25 34.67
C ILE A 139 -17.27 28.54 36.07
N ASP A 140 -17.62 29.81 36.30
CA ASP A 140 -18.18 30.25 37.57
C ASP A 140 -19.44 29.45 37.94
N ASP A 141 -19.54 29.04 39.21
CA ASP A 141 -20.70 28.35 39.76
C ASP A 141 -21.13 27.06 39.01
N PHE A 142 -20.24 26.42 38.25
CA PHE A 142 -20.57 25.22 37.46
C PHE A 142 -21.19 24.08 38.27
N LYS A 143 -20.79 23.92 39.54
CA LYS A 143 -21.41 22.96 40.46
C LYS A 143 -22.91 23.22 40.65
N LYS A 144 -23.35 24.49 40.75
CA LYS A 144 -24.77 24.83 40.88
C LYS A 144 -25.56 24.46 39.63
N ILE A 145 -24.93 24.52 38.45
CA ILE A 145 -25.53 24.07 37.18
C ILE A 145 -25.76 22.56 37.24
N ASN A 146 -24.73 21.79 37.60
CA ASN A 146 -24.84 20.33 37.77
C ASN A 146 -25.89 19.93 38.81
N ASP A 147 -25.90 20.60 39.97
CA ASP A 147 -26.82 20.30 41.05
C ASP A 147 -28.29 20.62 40.68
N LYS A 148 -28.52 21.65 39.85
CA LYS A 148 -29.87 22.09 39.44
C LYS A 148 -30.42 21.34 38.23
N TYR A 149 -29.59 21.04 37.24
CA TYR A 149 -30.02 20.51 35.94
C TYR A 149 -29.48 19.10 35.64
N GLY A 150 -28.64 18.55 36.52
CA GLY A 150 -28.01 17.26 36.36
C GLY A 150 -26.73 17.30 35.53
N HIS A 151 -25.88 16.28 35.69
CA HIS A 151 -24.58 16.18 35.04
C HIS A 151 -24.66 16.18 33.51
N LEU A 152 -25.67 15.54 32.92
CA LEU A 152 -25.85 15.53 31.47
C LEU A 152 -26.04 16.95 30.91
N PHE A 153 -26.71 17.84 31.65
CA PHE A 153 -26.84 19.23 31.24
C PHE A 153 -25.52 19.99 31.39
N GLY A 154 -24.76 19.71 32.46
CA GLY A 154 -23.40 20.25 32.62
C GLY A 154 -22.46 19.85 31.50
N ASP A 155 -22.54 18.59 31.04
CA ASP A 155 -21.78 18.08 29.90
C ASP A 155 -22.11 18.85 28.60
N GLU A 156 -23.39 19.15 28.36
CA GLU A 156 -23.80 20.02 27.25
C GLU A 156 -23.28 21.44 27.39
N CYS A 157 -23.28 22.01 28.60
CA CYS A 157 -22.65 23.32 28.85
C CYS A 157 -21.15 23.28 28.52
N LEU A 158 -20.43 22.24 28.94
CA LEU A 158 -19.00 22.08 28.65
C LEU A 158 -18.72 21.93 27.14
N LYS A 159 -19.56 21.19 26.42
CA LYS A 159 -19.49 21.09 24.95
C LYS A 159 -19.62 22.46 24.27
N GLU A 160 -20.57 23.28 24.70
CA GLU A 160 -20.76 24.61 24.13
C GLU A 160 -19.59 25.55 24.45
N VAL A 161 -19.06 25.50 25.67
CA VAL A 161 -17.83 26.25 26.01
C VAL A 161 -16.65 25.78 25.15
N GLY A 162 -16.49 24.47 24.95
CA GLY A 162 -15.47 23.90 24.07
C GLY A 162 -15.57 24.42 22.63
N LYS A 163 -16.79 24.45 22.07
CA LYS A 163 -17.05 25.01 20.73
C LYS A 163 -16.68 26.49 20.64
N LEU A 164 -17.05 27.29 21.64
CA LEU A 164 -16.75 28.72 21.69
C LEU A 164 -15.25 29.02 21.77
N LEU A 165 -14.46 28.14 22.40
CA LEU A 165 -13.01 28.29 22.51
C LEU A 165 -12.26 27.81 21.26
N ASN A 166 -12.89 26.97 20.42
CA ASN A 166 -12.33 26.47 19.16
C ASN A 166 -12.70 27.33 17.93
N SER A 167 -13.61 28.31 18.06
CA SER A 167 -14.06 29.21 16.97
C SER A 167 -13.15 30.41 16.77
#